data_AF-A0A1V5GJH1-F1
#
_entry.id   AF-A0A1V5GJH1-F1
#
_cell.length_a   1.000
_cell.length_b   1.000
_cell.length_c   1.000
_cell.angle_alpha   90.00
_cell.angle_beta   90.00
_cell.angle_gamma   90.00
#
_symmetry.space_group_name_H-M   'P 1'
#
loop_
_entity.id
_entity.type
_entity.pdbx_description
1 polymer ?
#
loop_
_entity_poly.entity_id
_entity_poly.type
_entity_poly.pdbx_seq_one_letter_code
_entity_poly.pdbx_strand_id
1 'polypeptide(L)'
;MSDRGNSAGGEPGANRAPGPETFSRRAALKRGNGSALASMAAHGAAENGRAGYAAESARGAMERAHGEMWRRFVDPYGIVLDYVELDGSYDRPTPDECRLAKPNALAWRTPVSNGAMFNGLYLDAMVHRARRTGDEADKAKALRLVEGLLLLASVGGPKGFVGRCVATDGKTTYPLGSNDQTGPWLYGLWRYLRGGLAEGELRRRLEKTQRVVAPASHHR
;
A
#
# COMPACT_ATOMS: atom_id res chain seq x y z
N MET A 1 -82.33 -56.68 25.97
CA MET A 1 -81.88 -56.24 24.64
C MET A 1 -82.94 -55.30 24.10
N SER A 2 -82.68 -54.02 24.30
CA SER A 2 -83.53 -52.82 24.18
C SER A 2 -83.85 -52.49 22.71
N ASP A 3 -85.13 -52.33 22.34
CA ASP A 3 -85.88 -51.07 22.11
C ASP A 3 -85.32 -50.21 20.94
N ARG A 4 -85.93 -50.17 19.74
CA ARG A 4 -87.13 -49.41 19.25
C ARG A 4 -87.03 -47.87 19.30
N GLY A 5 -87.44 -47.23 18.19
CA GLY A 5 -87.80 -45.80 18.03
C GLY A 5 -87.06 -45.13 16.86
N ASN A 6 -87.61 -44.87 15.66
CA ASN A 6 -88.72 -43.96 15.26
C ASN A 6 -88.45 -42.51 15.72
N SER A 7 -88.59 -41.41 14.98
CA SER A 7 -88.90 -41.03 13.60
C SER A 7 -88.94 -39.49 13.54
N ALA A 8 -88.81 -38.93 12.32
CA ALA A 8 -89.50 -37.73 11.82
C ALA A 8 -89.03 -36.30 12.16
N GLY A 9 -89.10 -35.48 11.10
CA GLY A 9 -89.25 -34.01 11.09
C GLY A 9 -87.92 -33.26 11.00
N GLY A 10 -87.68 -32.29 10.12
CA GLY A 10 -88.57 -31.52 9.24
C GLY A 10 -87.96 -30.12 9.09
N GLU A 11 -87.25 -29.89 7.98
CA GLU A 11 -87.07 -28.64 7.20
C GLU A 11 -86.77 -27.25 7.87
N PRO A 12 -86.47 -26.16 7.11
CA PRO A 12 -85.19 -25.44 7.20
C PRO A 12 -85.25 -24.05 7.86
N GLY A 13 -84.11 -23.55 8.33
CA GLY A 13 -83.99 -22.25 9.00
C GLY A 13 -82.77 -21.44 8.54
N ALA A 14 -83.06 -20.29 7.96
CA ALA A 14 -82.19 -19.28 7.34
C ALA A 14 -80.96 -18.78 8.15
N ASN A 15 -79.85 -18.62 7.41
CA ASN A 15 -79.04 -17.39 7.28
C ASN A 15 -78.10 -16.96 8.43
N ARG A 16 -76.78 -17.11 8.20
CA ARG A 16 -75.81 -16.02 8.45
C ARG A 16 -74.48 -16.28 7.74
N ALA A 17 -74.04 -15.32 6.92
CA ALA A 17 -72.72 -15.24 6.33
C ALA A 17 -71.62 -15.23 7.41
N PRO A 18 -70.43 -15.83 7.17
CA PRO A 18 -69.28 -15.62 8.03
C PRO A 18 -68.85 -14.15 7.93
N GLY A 19 -68.89 -13.42 9.06
CA GLY A 19 -68.31 -12.09 9.17
C GLY A 19 -66.79 -12.12 8.94
N PRO A 20 -66.18 -10.98 8.59
CA PRO A 20 -64.77 -10.93 8.24
C PRO A 20 -63.91 -11.37 9.43
N GLU A 21 -62.98 -12.29 9.19
CA GLU A 21 -61.99 -12.66 10.19
C GLU A 21 -61.27 -11.40 10.69
N THR A 22 -61.36 -11.18 12.00
CA THR A 22 -60.68 -10.10 12.67
C THR A 22 -59.18 -10.39 12.66
N PHE A 23 -58.47 -9.78 11.73
CA PHE A 23 -57.01 -9.69 11.76
C PHE A 23 -56.57 -9.01 13.07
N SER A 24 -56.19 -9.80 14.06
CA SER A 24 -55.60 -9.28 15.29
C SER A 24 -54.21 -8.71 14.99
N ARG A 25 -54.02 -7.41 15.24
CA ARG A 25 -52.73 -6.70 15.11
C ARG A 25 -51.58 -7.39 15.87
N ARG A 26 -51.88 -8.22 16.88
CA ARG A 26 -50.85 -9.00 17.63
C ARG A 26 -50.28 -10.18 16.84
N ALA A 27 -50.99 -10.72 15.85
CA ALA A 27 -50.48 -11.83 15.03
C ALA A 27 -49.50 -11.35 13.93
N ALA A 28 -49.65 -10.10 13.47
CA ALA A 28 -48.77 -9.50 12.47
C ALA A 28 -47.39 -9.11 13.03
N LEU A 29 -47.32 -8.67 14.30
CA LEU A 29 -46.05 -8.24 14.90
C LEU A 29 -45.05 -9.37 15.20
N LYS A 30 -45.51 -10.62 15.40
CA LYS A 30 -44.61 -11.77 15.64
C LYS A 30 -44.04 -12.40 14.36
N ARG A 31 -44.62 -12.12 13.18
CA ARG A 31 -44.13 -12.63 11.88
C ARG A 31 -43.30 -11.63 11.08
N GLY A 32 -43.42 -10.32 11.33
CA GLY A 32 -42.72 -9.28 10.56
C GLY A 32 -41.30 -8.94 11.04
N ASN A 33 -41.05 -9.00 12.36
CA ASN A 33 -39.77 -8.50 12.90
C ASN A 33 -38.62 -9.51 12.77
N GLY A 34 -38.91 -10.81 12.74
CA GLY A 34 -37.88 -11.86 12.60
C GLY A 34 -37.28 -11.91 11.20
N SER A 35 -38.08 -11.72 10.15
CA SER A 35 -37.60 -11.72 8.77
C SER A 35 -36.85 -10.44 8.40
N ALA A 36 -37.26 -9.28 8.92
CA ALA A 36 -36.54 -8.03 8.72
C ALA A 36 -35.16 -8.05 9.39
N LEU A 37 -35.08 -8.49 10.66
CA LEU A 37 -33.81 -8.61 11.37
C LEU A 37 -32.89 -9.68 10.75
N ALA A 38 -33.44 -10.83 10.34
CA ALA A 38 -32.67 -11.87 9.64
C ALA A 38 -32.16 -11.40 8.27
N SER A 39 -32.97 -10.64 7.53
CA SER A 39 -32.58 -10.07 6.23
C SER A 39 -31.51 -8.99 6.37
N MET A 40 -31.60 -8.13 7.39
CA MET A 40 -30.57 -7.15 7.74
C MET A 40 -29.27 -7.82 8.19
N ALA A 41 -29.34 -8.87 9.00
CA ALA A 41 -28.18 -9.64 9.42
C ALA A 41 -27.52 -10.38 8.23
N ALA A 42 -28.31 -10.94 7.32
CA ALA A 42 -27.83 -11.58 6.10
C ALA A 42 -27.22 -10.58 5.12
N HIS A 43 -27.82 -9.39 4.95
CA HIS A 43 -27.24 -8.30 4.16
C HIS A 43 -25.93 -7.80 4.77
N GLY A 44 -25.89 -7.56 6.09
CA GLY A 44 -24.67 -7.17 6.78
C GLY A 44 -23.57 -8.23 6.69
N ALA A 45 -23.91 -9.52 6.77
CA ALA A 45 -22.96 -10.61 6.59
C ALA A 45 -22.45 -10.70 5.13
N ALA A 46 -23.32 -10.49 4.14
CA ALA A 46 -22.95 -10.50 2.72
C ALA A 46 -22.11 -9.27 2.34
N GLU A 47 -22.42 -8.08 2.87
CA GLU A 47 -21.62 -6.87 2.71
C GLU A 47 -20.26 -7.00 3.39
N ASN A 48 -20.21 -7.56 4.60
CA ASN A 48 -18.95 -7.87 5.29
C ASN A 48 -18.12 -8.92 4.52
N GLY A 49 -18.77 -9.93 3.93
CA GLY A 49 -18.11 -10.94 3.09
C GLY A 49 -17.53 -10.34 1.80
N ARG A 50 -18.28 -9.44 1.13
CA ARG A 50 -17.81 -8.71 -0.06
C ARG A 50 -16.66 -7.77 0.27
N ALA A 51 -16.76 -7.04 1.39
CA ALA A 51 -15.69 -6.16 1.86
C ALA A 51 -14.43 -6.95 2.24
N GLY A 52 -14.59 -8.11 2.88
CA GLY A 52 -13.49 -9.04 3.18
C GLY A 52 -12.78 -9.55 1.93
N TYR A 53 -13.54 -10.03 0.93
CA TYR A 53 -12.99 -10.48 -0.35
C TYR A 53 -12.32 -9.34 -1.14
N ALA A 54 -12.91 -8.15 -1.16
CA ALA A 54 -12.32 -6.97 -1.79
C ALA A 54 -11.01 -6.56 -1.10
N ALA A 55 -10.94 -6.59 0.23
CA ALA A 55 -9.72 -6.31 0.98
C ALA A 55 -8.63 -7.37 0.76
N GLU A 56 -9.00 -8.65 0.68
CA GLU A 56 -8.08 -9.75 0.41
C GLU A 56 -7.51 -9.68 -1.02
N SER A 57 -8.36 -9.35 -2.00
CA SER A 57 -7.92 -9.11 -3.38
C SER A 57 -7.03 -7.86 -3.50
N ALA A 58 -7.32 -6.79 -2.75
CA ALA A 58 -6.47 -5.60 -2.67
C ALA A 58 -5.10 -5.92 -2.03
N ARG A 59 -5.08 -6.66 -0.93
CA ARG A 59 -3.83 -7.13 -0.31
C ARG A 59 -3.02 -7.98 -1.29
N GLY A 60 -3.65 -8.92 -1.97
CA GLY A 60 -2.99 -9.75 -2.98
C GLY A 60 -2.42 -8.91 -4.13
N ALA A 61 -3.13 -7.89 -4.60
CA ALA A 61 -2.62 -6.95 -5.60
C ALA A 61 -1.42 -6.12 -5.09
N MET A 62 -1.48 -5.64 -3.85
CA MET A 62 -0.37 -4.93 -3.21
C MET A 62 0.88 -5.81 -3.09
N GLU A 63 0.74 -7.08 -2.68
CA GLU A 63 1.87 -8.00 -2.58
C GLU A 63 2.49 -8.30 -3.95
N ARG A 64 1.68 -8.46 -5.01
CA ARG A 64 2.20 -8.62 -6.38
C ARG A 64 2.93 -7.37 -6.85
N ALA A 65 2.36 -6.19 -6.65
CA ALA A 65 3.00 -4.93 -7.02
C ALA A 65 4.32 -4.73 -6.26
N HIS A 66 4.33 -4.99 -4.94
CA HIS A 66 5.54 -4.93 -4.13
C HIS A 66 6.59 -5.96 -4.58
N GLY A 67 6.16 -7.18 -4.92
CA GLY A 67 7.03 -8.20 -5.50
C GLY A 67 7.69 -7.73 -6.79
N GLU A 68 6.93 -7.16 -7.72
CA GLU A 68 7.47 -6.62 -8.97
C GLU A 68 8.42 -5.43 -8.76
N MET A 69 8.12 -4.54 -7.80
CA MET A 69 9.03 -3.45 -7.42
C MET A 69 10.40 -3.98 -7.03
N TRP A 70 10.46 -5.00 -6.16
CA TRP A 70 11.73 -5.57 -5.71
C TRP A 70 12.39 -6.48 -6.74
N ARG A 71 11.60 -7.14 -7.60
CA ARG A 71 12.13 -8.01 -8.64
C ARG A 71 12.81 -7.22 -9.76
N ARG A 72 12.27 -6.05 -10.11
CA ARG A 72 12.66 -5.31 -11.32
C ARG A 72 13.27 -3.93 -11.04
N PHE A 73 12.69 -3.17 -10.12
CA PHE A 73 12.96 -1.74 -10.01
C PHE A 73 13.97 -1.39 -8.92
N VAL A 74 14.11 -2.22 -7.89
CA VAL A 74 15.15 -2.00 -6.86
C VAL A 74 16.45 -2.65 -7.32
N ASP A 75 17.45 -1.82 -7.58
CA ASP A 75 18.71 -2.27 -8.12
C ASP A 75 19.63 -2.94 -7.06
N PRO A 76 20.79 -3.48 -7.47
CA PRO A 76 21.76 -4.08 -6.55
C PRO A 76 22.26 -3.16 -5.43
N TYR A 77 22.20 -1.83 -5.60
CA TYR A 77 22.60 -0.84 -4.59
C TYR A 77 21.44 -0.37 -3.71
N GLY A 78 20.24 -0.94 -3.89
CA GLY A 78 19.04 -0.50 -3.17
C GLY A 78 18.51 0.84 -3.66
N ILE A 79 18.70 1.15 -4.95
CA ILE A 79 18.17 2.35 -5.61
C ILE A 79 16.98 1.97 -6.48
N VAL A 80 15.86 2.67 -6.33
CA VAL A 80 14.67 2.51 -7.18
C VAL A 80 14.87 3.19 -8.53
N LEU A 81 14.73 2.41 -9.60
CA LEU A 81 14.87 2.84 -10.99
C LEU A 81 13.58 3.44 -11.56
N ASP A 82 13.70 4.33 -12.54
CA ASP A 82 12.57 4.96 -13.23
C ASP A 82 11.79 3.96 -14.09
N TYR A 83 12.52 3.16 -14.87
CA TYR A 83 11.97 2.16 -15.75
C TYR A 83 13.02 1.09 -16.04
N VAL A 84 12.55 -0.10 -16.37
CA VAL A 84 13.33 -1.28 -16.68
C VAL A 84 12.52 -2.16 -17.63
N GLU A 85 13.20 -3.06 -18.31
CA GLU A 85 12.55 -4.07 -19.15
C GLU A 85 11.67 -5.02 -18.30
N LEU A 86 10.86 -5.85 -18.96
CA LEU A 86 9.93 -6.76 -18.27
C LEU A 86 10.64 -7.81 -17.41
N ASP A 87 11.86 -8.19 -17.80
CA ASP A 87 12.73 -9.07 -17.04
C ASP A 87 13.50 -8.36 -15.91
N GLY A 88 13.45 -7.02 -15.86
CA GLY A 88 14.18 -6.19 -14.90
C GLY A 88 15.56 -5.72 -15.39
N SER A 89 15.95 -6.07 -16.61
CA SER A 89 17.19 -5.58 -17.21
C SER A 89 17.08 -4.08 -17.56
N TYR A 90 18.23 -3.41 -17.56
CA TYR A 90 18.36 -2.01 -17.94
C TYR A 90 19.82 -1.67 -18.23
N ASP A 91 20.02 -0.63 -19.05
CA ASP A 91 21.35 -0.09 -19.33
C ASP A 91 21.76 0.86 -18.21
N ARG A 92 22.65 0.41 -17.34
CA ARG A 92 23.30 1.27 -16.36
C ARG A 92 24.40 2.08 -17.05
N PRO A 93 24.45 3.41 -16.86
CA PRO A 93 25.47 4.24 -17.49
C PRO A 93 26.87 3.85 -17.01
N THR A 94 27.83 3.96 -17.93
CA THR A 94 29.25 3.85 -17.61
C THR A 94 29.75 5.11 -16.90
N PRO A 95 30.87 5.03 -16.17
CA PRO A 95 31.47 6.21 -15.55
C PRO A 95 31.81 7.32 -16.55
N ASP A 96 32.22 6.96 -17.76
CA ASP A 96 32.56 7.93 -18.81
C ASP A 96 31.31 8.62 -19.36
N GLU A 97 30.20 7.90 -19.53
CA GLU A 97 28.92 8.52 -19.90
C GLU A 97 28.44 9.51 -18.84
N CYS A 98 28.55 9.17 -17.55
CA CYS A 98 28.22 10.11 -16.48
C CYS A 98 29.09 11.38 -16.51
N ARG A 99 30.42 11.23 -16.69
CA ARG A 99 31.36 12.37 -16.75
C ARG A 99 31.15 13.24 -17.98
N LEU A 100 30.83 12.60 -19.11
CA LEU A 100 30.52 13.27 -20.38
C LEU A 100 29.08 13.74 -20.45
N ALA A 101 28.29 13.61 -19.37
CA ALA A 101 26.90 14.05 -19.31
C ALA A 101 26.04 13.45 -20.43
N LYS A 102 26.23 12.17 -20.75
CA LYS A 102 25.42 11.45 -21.75
C LYS A 102 24.26 10.72 -21.07
N PRO A 103 23.03 10.76 -21.63
CA PRO A 103 22.64 11.50 -22.84
C PRO A 103 22.45 13.00 -22.58
N ASN A 104 22.35 13.41 -21.31
CA ASN A 104 22.32 14.80 -20.87
C ASN A 104 22.85 14.90 -19.43
N ALA A 105 23.17 16.12 -19.00
CA ALA A 105 23.82 16.38 -17.72
C ALA A 105 23.00 16.01 -16.48
N LEU A 106 21.67 15.83 -16.62
CA LEU A 106 20.75 15.49 -15.55
C LEU A 106 20.30 14.02 -15.59
N ALA A 107 20.87 13.21 -16.49
CA ALA A 107 20.48 11.82 -16.71
C ALA A 107 19.01 11.64 -17.14
N TRP A 108 18.34 12.69 -17.62
CA TRP A 108 16.94 12.59 -18.00
C TRP A 108 16.71 11.54 -19.07
N ARG A 109 15.57 10.85 -18.99
CA ARG A 109 15.21 9.74 -19.88
C ARG A 109 16.23 8.60 -19.86
N THR A 110 16.81 8.35 -18.69
CA THR A 110 17.56 7.12 -18.41
C THR A 110 16.88 6.37 -17.27
N PRO A 111 17.08 5.04 -17.14
CA PRO A 111 16.55 4.25 -16.02
C PRO A 111 16.93 4.78 -14.64
N VAL A 112 17.98 5.59 -14.57
CA VAL A 112 18.65 6.03 -13.34
C VAL A 112 18.42 7.51 -13.03
N SER A 113 17.47 8.15 -13.73
CA SER A 113 17.22 9.59 -13.67
C SER A 113 16.80 10.06 -12.28
N ASN A 114 15.95 9.31 -11.57
CA ASN A 114 15.27 9.76 -10.36
C ASN A 114 15.50 8.85 -9.16
N GLY A 115 16.66 8.19 -9.07
CA GLY A 115 16.92 7.20 -8.04
C GLY A 115 16.80 7.72 -6.60
N ALA A 116 17.36 8.88 -6.29
CA ALA A 116 17.19 9.50 -4.96
C ALA A 116 15.73 9.90 -4.68
N MET A 117 15.05 10.45 -5.69
CA MET A 117 13.65 10.83 -5.59
C MET A 117 12.75 9.63 -5.28
N PHE A 118 12.81 8.57 -6.11
CA PHE A 118 11.97 7.40 -5.94
C PHE A 118 12.35 6.56 -4.73
N ASN A 119 13.64 6.45 -4.38
CA ASN A 119 14.02 5.80 -3.12
C ASN A 119 13.39 6.49 -1.92
N GLY A 120 13.46 7.82 -1.85
CA GLY A 120 12.94 8.58 -0.73
C GLY A 120 11.43 8.38 -0.54
N LEU A 121 10.68 8.42 -1.65
CA LEU A 121 9.23 8.20 -1.63
C LEU A 121 8.87 6.74 -1.31
N TYR A 122 9.54 5.78 -1.93
CA TYR A 122 9.26 4.36 -1.71
C TYR A 122 9.67 3.90 -0.31
N LEU A 123 10.71 4.51 0.28
CA LEU A 123 11.11 4.25 1.65
C LEU A 123 10.00 4.58 2.65
N ASP A 124 9.20 5.63 2.44
CA ASP A 124 8.06 5.90 3.33
C ASP A 124 7.03 4.76 3.33
N ALA A 125 6.70 4.24 2.14
CA ALA A 125 5.82 3.08 2.01
C ALA A 125 6.40 1.85 2.73
N MET A 126 7.72 1.62 2.61
CA MET A 126 8.41 0.53 3.29
C MET A 126 8.45 0.70 4.81
N VAL A 127 8.64 1.91 5.32
CA VAL A 127 8.55 2.21 6.76
C VAL A 127 7.16 1.88 7.29
N HIS A 128 6.11 2.28 6.56
CA HIS A 128 4.74 1.94 6.93
C HIS A 128 4.49 0.43 6.92
N ARG A 129 4.96 -0.27 5.88
CA ARG A 129 4.87 -1.72 5.77
C ARG A 129 5.56 -2.40 6.96
N ALA A 130 6.84 -2.12 7.18
CA ALA A 130 7.64 -2.73 8.25
C ALA A 130 7.05 -2.49 9.65
N ARG A 131 6.49 -1.30 9.90
CA ARG A 131 5.79 -1.01 11.18
C ARG A 131 4.49 -1.77 11.34
N ARG A 132 3.76 -2.01 10.25
CA ARG A 132 2.47 -2.70 10.28
C ARG A 132 2.61 -4.21 10.34
N THR A 133 3.59 -4.77 9.65
CA THR A 133 3.86 -6.21 9.63
C THR A 133 4.74 -6.65 10.80
N GLY A 134 5.68 -5.80 11.22
CA GLY A 134 6.72 -6.17 12.19
C GLY A 134 7.77 -7.12 11.63
N ASP A 135 7.66 -7.51 10.36
CA ASP A 135 8.49 -8.53 9.71
C ASP A 135 9.93 -8.03 9.49
N GLU A 136 10.91 -8.85 9.87
CA GLU A 136 12.32 -8.58 9.67
C GLU A 136 12.68 -8.47 8.19
N ALA A 137 11.99 -9.19 7.30
CA ALA A 137 12.20 -9.07 5.86
C ALA A 137 11.82 -7.67 5.33
N ASP A 138 10.76 -7.07 5.86
CA ASP A 138 10.33 -5.72 5.49
C ASP A 138 11.25 -4.65 6.08
N LYS A 139 11.74 -4.86 7.31
CA LYS A 139 12.76 -3.99 7.92
C LYS A 139 14.07 -4.03 7.15
N ALA A 140 14.53 -5.21 6.75
CA ALA A 140 15.75 -5.38 5.94
C ALA A 140 15.63 -4.68 4.57
N LYS A 141 14.47 -4.80 3.92
CA LYS A 141 14.17 -4.06 2.69
C LYS A 141 14.19 -2.55 2.89
N ALA A 142 13.60 -2.04 3.97
CA ALA A 142 13.65 -0.61 4.30
C ALA A 142 15.11 -0.14 4.56
N LEU A 143 15.90 -0.93 5.27
CA LEU A 143 17.32 -0.66 5.50
C LEU A 143 18.11 -0.60 4.19
N ARG A 144 17.88 -1.55 3.26
CA ARG A 144 18.56 -1.56 1.96
C ARG A 144 18.30 -0.29 1.14
N LEU A 145 17.09 0.27 1.21
CA LEU A 145 16.79 1.56 0.56
C LEU A 145 17.52 2.72 1.25
N VAL A 146 17.64 2.69 2.58
CA VAL A 146 18.43 3.67 3.35
C VAL A 146 19.90 3.62 2.98
N GLU A 147 20.46 2.42 2.80
CA GLU A 147 21.85 2.24 2.35
C GLU A 147 22.06 2.82 0.95
N GLY A 148 21.11 2.61 0.03
CA GLY A 148 21.10 3.26 -1.28
C GLY A 148 21.08 4.79 -1.18
N LEU A 149 20.22 5.38 -0.35
CA LEU A 149 20.19 6.83 -0.11
C LEU A 149 21.51 7.35 0.50
N LEU A 150 22.12 6.60 1.41
CA LEU A 150 23.41 6.94 2.00
C LEU A 150 24.54 6.88 0.96
N LEU A 151 24.52 5.89 0.07
CA LEU A 151 25.44 5.81 -1.06
C LEU A 151 25.31 7.05 -1.93
N LEU A 152 24.09 7.45 -2.30
CA LEU A 152 23.84 8.61 -3.14
C LEU A 152 24.31 9.94 -2.52
N ALA A 153 24.31 10.06 -1.20
CA ALA A 153 24.88 11.22 -0.49
C ALA A 153 26.40 11.13 -0.26
N SER A 154 27.02 9.99 -0.56
CA SER A 154 28.47 9.76 -0.43
C SER A 154 29.23 9.93 -1.74
N VAL A 155 28.53 9.89 -2.87
CA VAL A 155 29.10 10.05 -4.21
C VAL A 155 28.94 11.49 -4.71
N GLY A 156 29.72 11.86 -5.72
CA GLY A 156 29.72 13.21 -6.28
C GLY A 156 30.77 14.13 -5.64
N GLY A 157 30.70 15.42 -5.99
CA GLY A 157 31.76 16.39 -5.66
C GLY A 157 31.53 17.17 -4.37
N PRO A 158 30.68 18.21 -4.39
CA PRO A 158 30.58 19.15 -3.27
C PRO A 158 29.84 18.54 -2.06
N LYS A 159 30.22 18.97 -0.86
CA LYS A 159 29.53 18.60 0.39
C LYS A 159 28.03 18.88 0.28
N GLY A 160 27.23 17.90 0.74
CA GLY A 160 25.76 17.98 0.68
C GLY A 160 25.17 17.74 -0.71
N PHE A 161 25.96 17.28 -1.67
CA PHE A 161 25.45 16.76 -2.94
C PHE A 161 24.71 15.44 -2.72
N VAL A 162 23.62 15.25 -3.48
CA VAL A 162 22.88 13.99 -3.55
C VAL A 162 22.87 13.55 -5.01
N GLY A 163 23.52 12.40 -5.27
CA GLY A 163 23.51 11.76 -6.57
C GLY A 163 22.13 11.21 -6.93
N ARG A 164 21.86 11.12 -8.22
CA ARG A 164 20.65 10.46 -8.75
C ARG A 164 20.79 8.95 -8.74
N CYS A 165 21.99 8.46 -9.00
CA CYS A 165 22.33 7.06 -9.16
C CYS A 165 23.85 6.85 -9.05
N VAL A 166 24.29 5.60 -9.27
CA VAL A 166 25.70 5.27 -9.52
C VAL A 166 25.85 4.53 -10.85
N ALA A 167 26.97 4.76 -11.52
CA ALA A 167 27.38 4.12 -12.75
C ALA A 167 27.75 2.64 -12.51
N THR A 168 28.18 1.94 -13.56
CA THR A 168 28.61 0.54 -13.48
C THR A 168 29.75 0.27 -12.49
N ASP A 169 30.52 1.29 -12.10
CA ASP A 169 31.57 1.20 -11.08
C ASP A 169 31.07 1.35 -9.63
N GLY A 170 29.76 1.59 -9.43
CA GLY A 170 29.13 1.74 -8.13
C GLY A 170 29.48 3.02 -7.36
N LYS A 171 30.21 3.96 -7.98
CA LYS A 171 30.71 5.18 -7.30
C LYS A 171 30.60 6.45 -8.12
N THR A 172 30.63 6.37 -9.44
CA THR A 172 30.51 7.55 -10.31
C THR A 172 29.04 7.92 -10.47
N THR A 173 28.70 9.19 -10.38
CA THR A 173 27.35 9.73 -10.59
C THR A 173 27.40 10.85 -11.63
N TYR A 174 26.25 11.19 -12.20
CA TYR A 174 26.12 12.42 -12.98
C TYR A 174 26.49 13.64 -12.13
N PRO A 175 27.16 14.65 -12.73
CA PRO A 175 27.73 15.77 -11.99
C PRO A 175 26.69 16.78 -11.51
N LEU A 176 25.51 16.85 -12.14
CA LEU A 176 24.45 17.78 -11.75
C LEU A 176 23.44 17.13 -10.82
N GLY A 177 23.28 17.77 -9.66
CA GLY A 177 22.23 17.46 -8.70
C GLY A 177 20.93 18.17 -9.05
N SER A 178 19.90 17.98 -8.22
CA SER A 178 18.63 18.69 -8.36
C SER A 178 17.82 18.68 -7.08
N ASN A 179 17.03 19.72 -6.86
CA ASN A 179 16.18 19.87 -5.68
C ASN A 179 15.05 18.83 -5.64
N ASP A 180 14.57 18.37 -6.80
CA ASP A 180 13.60 17.28 -6.91
C ASP A 180 14.14 15.92 -6.42
N GLN A 181 15.46 15.77 -6.33
CA GLN A 181 16.11 14.61 -5.72
C GLN A 181 16.29 14.81 -4.22
N THR A 182 16.80 15.98 -3.83
CA THR A 182 17.18 16.26 -2.44
C THR A 182 15.98 16.30 -1.50
N GLY A 183 14.85 16.86 -1.94
CA GLY A 183 13.62 16.95 -1.11
C GLY A 183 13.12 15.57 -0.69
N PRO A 184 12.78 14.67 -1.63
CA PRO A 184 12.37 13.31 -1.30
C PRO A 184 13.45 12.49 -0.60
N TRP A 185 14.74 12.69 -0.92
CA TRP A 185 15.85 12.06 -0.20
C TRP A 185 15.82 12.42 1.29
N LEU A 186 15.67 13.71 1.61
CA LEU A 186 15.55 14.20 3.00
C LEU A 186 14.31 13.62 3.66
N TYR A 187 13.18 13.64 2.95
CA TYR A 187 11.90 13.13 3.42
C TYR A 187 11.99 11.64 3.80
N GLY A 188 12.48 10.78 2.91
CA GLY A 188 12.56 9.34 3.15
C GLY A 188 13.41 9.00 4.38
N LEU A 189 14.58 9.64 4.54
CA LEU A 189 15.43 9.43 5.72
C LEU A 189 14.76 9.95 7.00
N TRP A 190 14.09 11.10 6.93
CA TRP A 190 13.30 11.62 8.05
C TRP A 190 12.18 10.65 8.45
N ARG A 191 11.48 10.07 7.47
CA ARG A 191 10.44 9.05 7.70
C ARG A 191 11.01 7.80 8.37
N TYR A 192 12.16 7.32 7.92
CA TYR A 192 12.82 6.15 8.52
C TYR A 192 13.22 6.41 9.99
N LEU A 193 13.83 7.56 10.27
CA LEU A 193 14.19 7.98 11.63
C LEU A 193 12.96 8.10 12.54
N ARG A 194 11.90 8.76 12.06
CA ARG A 194 10.65 8.94 12.83
C ARG A 194 9.83 7.67 12.93
N GLY A 195 10.06 6.70 12.06
CA GLY A 195 9.44 5.38 12.07
C GLY A 195 9.94 4.46 13.18
N GLY A 196 11.03 4.84 13.88
CA GLY A 196 11.61 4.02 14.95
C GLY A 196 12.38 2.79 14.44
N LEU A 197 12.76 2.77 13.17
CA LEU A 197 13.52 1.66 12.55
C LEU A 197 15.05 1.88 12.61
N ALA A 198 15.50 3.06 13.03
CA ALA A 198 16.90 3.40 13.15
C ALA A 198 17.33 3.46 14.62
N GLU A 199 18.34 2.67 14.97
CA GLU A 199 18.92 2.64 16.31
C GLU A 199 20.43 2.88 16.30
N GLY A 200 20.99 3.16 17.47
CA GLY A 200 22.43 3.20 17.71
C GLY A 200 23.23 4.04 16.72
N GLU A 201 24.21 3.40 16.09
CA GLU A 201 25.12 4.04 15.13
C GLU A 201 24.43 4.47 13.85
N LEU A 202 23.52 3.65 13.32
CA LEU A 202 22.79 3.96 12.10
C LEU A 202 22.03 5.27 12.26
N ARG A 203 21.28 5.44 13.36
CA ARG A 203 20.57 6.68 13.65
C ARG A 203 21.50 7.91 13.64
N ARG A 204 22.65 7.82 14.33
CA ARG A 204 23.64 8.92 14.36
C ARG A 204 24.18 9.23 12.96
N ARG A 205 24.46 8.19 12.15
CA ARG A 205 24.91 8.36 10.76
C ARG A 205 23.87 9.08 9.93
N LEU A 206 22.59 8.70 10.01
CA LEU A 206 21.51 9.35 9.27
C LEU A 206 21.34 10.82 9.65
N GLU A 207 21.28 11.11 10.96
CA GLU A 207 21.16 12.49 11.46
C GLU A 207 22.35 13.36 11.02
N LYS A 208 23.57 12.81 11.05
CA LYS A 208 24.76 13.51 10.56
C LYS A 208 24.67 13.80 9.06
N THR A 209 24.29 12.82 8.24
CA THR A 209 24.19 12.99 6.78
C THR A 209 23.13 14.03 6.42
N GLN A 210 21.95 14.00 7.06
CA GLN A 210 20.90 15.00 6.82
C GLN A 210 21.34 16.43 7.19
N ARG A 211 22.11 16.61 8.27
CA ARG A 211 22.68 17.93 8.65
C ARG A 211 23.67 18.47 7.63
N VAL A 212 24.36 17.60 6.89
CA VAL A 212 25.28 18.02 5.82
C VAL A 212 24.51 18.40 4.55
N VAL A 213 23.45 17.65 4.21
CA VAL A 213 22.68 17.86 2.97
C VAL A 213 21.69 19.02 3.08
N ALA A 214 20.95 19.16 4.18
CA ALA A 214 19.85 20.13 4.29
C ALA A 214 20.27 21.61 4.12
N PRO A 215 21.40 22.10 4.65
CA PRO A 215 21.85 23.46 4.38
C PRO A 215 22.32 23.65 2.93
N ALA A 216 22.91 22.61 2.33
CA ALA A 216 23.42 22.66 0.96
C ALA A 216 22.31 22.73 -0.11
N SER A 217 21.06 22.43 0.26
CA SER A 217 19.88 22.62 -0.60
C SER A 217 19.33 24.05 -0.63
N HIS A 218 19.73 24.93 0.28
CA HIS A 218 19.25 26.33 0.31
C HIS A 218 20.16 27.31 -0.45
N HIS A 219 21.31 26.84 -0.93
CA HIS A 219 22.34 27.68 -1.55
C HIS A 219 22.65 27.30 -3.01
N ARG A 220 21.76 26.57 -3.69
CA ARG A 220 21.91 26.18 -5.10
C ARG A 220 20.74 26.66 -5.94
#